data_AF-A0A9E3Z1W9-F1
#
_entry.id   AF-A0A9E3Z1W9-F1
#
_cell.length_a   1.000
_cell.length_b   1.000
_cell.length_c   1.000
_cell.angle_alpha   90.00
_cell.angle_beta   90.00
_cell.angle_gamma   90.00
#
_symmetry.space_group_name_H-M   'P 1'
#
loop_
_entity.id
_entity.type
_entity.pdbx_description
1 polymer ?
#
loop_
_entity_poly.entity_id
_entity_poly.type
_entity_poly.pdbx_seq_one_letter_code
_entity_poly.pdbx_strand_id
1 'polypeptide(L)'
;MELRLRITAARVLIGLSSALLCLALAVLLFAYSGLYNVAASAGHLAWVEKFLTFALERSITTWSLAVEAPPEDLESQARVKIGAGHFYGGCASCHGSPQTEVNAVHR
;
A
#
# COMPACT_ATOMS: atom_id res chain seq x y z
N MET A 1 -13.46 -17.74 51.82
CA MET A 1 -14.38 -17.60 50.67
C MET A 1 -13.67 -18.14 49.45
N GLU A 2 -13.79 -19.44 49.20
CA GLU A 2 -13.10 -20.12 48.09
C GLU A 2 -13.96 -19.99 46.83
N LEU A 3 -13.64 -19.04 45.95
CA LEU A 3 -14.30 -18.94 44.65
C LEU A 3 -13.86 -20.10 43.76
N ARG A 4 -14.61 -21.19 43.76
CA ARG A 4 -14.42 -22.29 42.80
C ARG A 4 -15.01 -21.89 41.45
N LEU A 5 -14.25 -21.13 40.68
CA LEU A 5 -14.55 -20.80 39.28
C LEU A 5 -14.52 -22.08 38.43
N ARG A 6 -15.69 -22.69 38.22
CA ARG A 6 -15.87 -23.72 37.19
C ARG A 6 -15.84 -23.06 35.82
N ILE A 7 -14.64 -23.00 35.24
CA ILE A 7 -14.42 -22.56 33.87
C ILE A 7 -14.96 -23.67 32.95
N THR A 8 -16.15 -23.47 32.39
CA THR A 8 -16.70 -24.36 31.36
C THR A 8 -16.08 -24.01 30.02
N ALA A 9 -15.89 -25.01 29.14
CA ALA A 9 -15.35 -24.80 27.79
C ALA A 9 -16.11 -23.69 27.04
N ALA A 10 -17.43 -23.61 27.21
CA ALA A 10 -18.25 -22.54 26.64
C ALA A 10 -17.85 -21.13 27.11
N ARG A 11 -17.51 -20.94 28.40
CA ARG A 11 -17.07 -19.64 28.92
C ARG A 11 -15.69 -19.25 28.39
N VAL A 12 -14.80 -20.22 28.21
CA VAL A 12 -13.49 -20.01 27.56
C VAL A 12 -13.68 -19.57 26.12
N LEU A 13 -14.51 -20.28 25.35
CA LEU A 13 -14.75 -19.98 23.94
C LEU A 13 -15.39 -18.59 23.74
N ILE A 14 -16.34 -18.21 24.60
CA ILE A 14 -16.94 -16.87 24.59
C ILE A 14 -15.87 -15.82 24.89
N GLY A 15 -15.08 -16.02 25.95
CA GLY A 15 -14.00 -15.10 26.30
C GLY A 15 -12.99 -14.91 25.18
N LEU A 16 -12.54 -15.99 24.54
CA LEU A 16 -11.61 -15.94 23.42
C LEU A 16 -12.21 -15.22 22.20
N SER A 17 -13.45 -15.53 21.85
CA SER A 17 -14.15 -14.89 20.72
C SER A 17 -14.32 -13.39 20.94
N SER A 18 -14.74 -12.99 22.14
CA SER A 18 -14.88 -11.58 22.52
C SER A 18 -13.53 -10.85 22.49
N ALA A 19 -12.47 -11.47 23.01
CA ALA A 19 -11.13 -10.89 22.98
C ALA A 19 -10.62 -10.68 21.54
N LEU A 20 -10.82 -11.65 20.65
CA LEU A 20 -10.47 -11.53 19.24
C LEU A 20 -11.25 -10.41 18.54
N LEU A 21 -12.55 -10.28 18.82
CA LEU A 21 -13.38 -9.20 18.27
C LEU A 21 -12.89 -7.83 18.75
N CYS A 22 -12.62 -7.68 20.04
CA CYS A 22 -12.06 -6.43 20.59
C CYS A 22 -10.71 -6.08 19.96
N LEU A 23 -9.84 -7.07 19.76
CA LEU A 23 -8.54 -6.86 19.10
C LEU A 23 -8.72 -6.39 17.65
N ALA A 24 -9.61 -7.04 16.88
CA ALA A 24 -9.89 -6.65 15.51
C ALA A 24 -10.42 -5.22 15.42
N LEU A 25 -11.36 -4.85 16.30
CA LEU A 25 -11.89 -3.48 16.38
C LEU A 25 -10.81 -2.47 16.73
N ALA A 26 -9.92 -2.77 17.68
CA ALA A 26 -8.82 -1.90 18.04
C ALA A 26 -7.85 -1.65 16.87
N VAL A 27 -7.51 -2.71 16.10
CA VAL A 27 -6.67 -2.59 14.89
C VAL A 27 -7.34 -1.71 13.85
N LEU A 28 -8.64 -1.90 13.60
CA LEU A 28 -9.40 -1.08 12.64
C LEU A 28 -9.48 0.39 13.06
N LEU A 29 -9.76 0.66 14.34
CA LEU A 29 -9.79 2.03 14.87
C LEU A 29 -8.42 2.70 14.80
N PHE A 30 -7.34 1.95 15.08
CA PHE A 30 -5.97 2.44 14.93
C PHE A 30 -5.66 2.80 13.47
N ALA A 31 -5.99 1.93 12.51
CA ALA A 31 -5.83 2.22 11.09
C ALA A 31 -6.66 3.43 10.64
N TYR A 32 -7.92 3.50 11.09
CA TYR A 32 -8.84 4.60 10.77
C TYR A 32 -8.37 5.96 11.33
N SER A 33 -7.72 5.96 12.49
CA SER A 33 -7.25 7.20 13.14
C SER A 33 -6.19 7.96 12.35
N GLY A 34 -5.47 7.30 11.42
CA GLY A 34 -4.36 7.89 10.67
C GLY A 34 -3.07 8.09 11.47
N LEU A 35 -2.99 7.55 12.69
CA LEU A 35 -1.79 7.68 13.56
C LEU A 35 -0.55 7.00 12.97
N TYR A 36 -0.72 5.93 12.19
CA TYR A 36 0.40 5.25 11.53
C TYR A 36 0.62 5.83 10.12
N ASN A 37 1.79 6.41 9.88
CA ASN A 37 2.14 6.96 8.57
C ASN A 37 2.43 5.84 7.56
N VAL A 38 1.59 5.73 6.55
CA VAL A 38 1.70 4.76 5.45
C VAL A 38 2.25 5.38 4.15
N ALA A 39 2.83 6.58 4.20
CA ALA A 39 3.42 7.21 3.02
C ALA A 39 4.55 6.34 2.46
N ALA A 40 4.56 6.13 1.14
CA ALA A 40 5.59 5.34 0.45
C ALA A 40 7.01 5.92 0.57
N SER A 41 7.13 7.21 0.92
CA SER A 41 8.39 7.89 1.18
C SER A 41 8.91 7.72 2.61
N ALA A 42 8.13 7.12 3.50
CA ALA A 42 8.49 6.90 4.90
C ALA A 42 8.87 5.44 5.15
N GLY A 43 9.79 5.21 6.08
CA GLY A 43 10.14 3.86 6.53
C GLY A 43 9.02 3.22 7.33
N HIS A 44 8.93 1.88 7.28
CA HIS A 44 7.98 1.09 8.05
C HIS A 44 8.70 0.12 9.00
N LEU A 45 7.97 -0.39 9.98
CA LEU A 45 8.46 -1.55 10.74
C LEU A 45 8.62 -2.73 9.78
N ALA A 46 9.65 -3.55 9.98
CA ALA A 46 9.99 -4.64 9.04
C ALA A 46 8.83 -5.61 8.76
N TRP A 47 7.95 -5.86 9.72
CA TRP A 47 6.78 -6.72 9.53
C TRP A 47 5.64 -6.00 8.79
N VAL A 48 5.48 -4.68 8.98
CA VAL A 48 4.49 -3.86 8.26
C VAL A 48 4.90 -3.74 6.80
N GLU A 49 6.18 -3.46 6.54
CA GLU A 49 6.73 -3.42 5.19
C GLU A 49 6.45 -4.73 4.44
N LYS A 50 6.80 -5.88 5.03
CA LYS A 50 6.50 -7.20 4.44
C LYS A 50 5.02 -7.41 4.16
N PHE A 51 4.16 -7.01 5.08
CA PHE A 51 2.71 -7.13 4.91
C PHE A 51 2.19 -6.26 3.75
N LEU A 52 2.63 -4.99 3.68
CA LEU A 52 2.24 -4.07 2.63
C LEU A 52 2.77 -4.51 1.27
N THR A 53 4.03 -4.94 1.18
CA THR A 53 4.63 -5.48 -0.04
C THR A 53 3.89 -6.74 -0.51
N PHE A 54 3.58 -7.67 0.40
CA PHE A 54 2.79 -8.85 0.06
C PHE A 54 1.41 -8.47 -0.50
N ALA A 55 0.69 -7.55 0.15
CA ALA A 55 -0.63 -7.10 -0.31
C ALA A 55 -0.55 -6.43 -1.69
N LEU A 56 0.46 -5.58 -1.90
CA LEU A 56 0.75 -4.93 -3.18
C LEU A 56 1.00 -5.97 -4.28
N GLU A 57 1.91 -6.92 -4.06
CA GLU A 57 2.27 -7.95 -5.04
C GLU A 57 1.08 -8.85 -5.40
N ARG A 58 0.25 -9.25 -4.42
CA ARG A 58 -0.97 -10.01 -4.68
C ARG A 58 -1.96 -9.21 -5.52
N SER A 59 -2.16 -7.93 -5.19
CA SER A 59 -3.02 -7.05 -5.98
C SER A 59 -2.50 -6.91 -7.41
N ILE A 60 -1.22 -6.59 -7.61
CA ILE A 60 -0.61 -6.49 -8.94
C ILE A 60 -0.82 -7.78 -9.71
N THR A 61 -0.49 -8.93 -9.12
CA THR A 61 -0.62 -10.24 -9.79
C THR A 61 -2.05 -10.51 -10.25
N THR A 62 -3.05 -10.23 -9.41
CA THR A 62 -4.46 -10.45 -9.76
C THR A 62 -4.93 -9.48 -10.84
N TRP A 63 -4.61 -8.20 -10.72
CA TRP A 63 -5.08 -7.17 -11.64
C TRP A 63 -4.28 -7.11 -12.95
N SER A 64 -3.08 -7.69 -13.01
CA SER A 64 -2.31 -7.84 -14.23
C SER A 64 -2.74 -9.03 -15.09
N LEU A 65 -3.62 -9.92 -14.62
CA LEU A 65 -4.04 -11.11 -15.37
C LEU A 65 -4.70 -10.79 -16.71
N ALA A 66 -5.37 -9.64 -16.80
CA ALA A 66 -6.04 -9.18 -18.02
C ALA A 66 -5.28 -8.06 -18.73
N VAL A 67 -4.05 -7.75 -18.27
CA VAL A 67 -3.22 -6.70 -18.86
C VAL A 67 -2.24 -7.36 -19.81
N GLU A 68 -2.31 -6.99 -21.09
CA GLU A 68 -1.33 -7.43 -22.08
C GLU A 68 0.05 -6.88 -21.73
N ALA A 69 1.08 -7.71 -21.86
CA ALA A 69 2.45 -7.26 -21.67
C ALA A 69 2.76 -6.11 -22.65
N PRO A 70 3.57 -5.11 -22.24
CA PRO A 70 4.00 -4.07 -23.15
C PRO A 70 4.68 -4.69 -24.38
N PRO A 71 4.45 -4.13 -25.57
CA PRO A 71 5.10 -4.62 -26.78
C PRO A 71 6.62 -4.48 -26.69
N GLU A 72 7.35 -5.41 -27.29
CA GLU A 72 8.83 -5.48 -27.20
C GLU A 72 9.53 -4.26 -27.83
N ASP A 73 8.85 -3.55 -28.74
CA ASP A 73 9.39 -2.42 -29.51
C ASP A 73 9.30 -1.07 -28.77
N LEU A 74 9.53 -1.04 -27.45
CA LEU A 74 9.41 0.19 -26.64
C LEU A 74 10.28 1.36 -27.17
N GLU A 75 11.41 1.03 -27.80
CA GLU A 75 12.35 2.00 -28.39
C GLU A 75 11.93 2.52 -29.77
N SER A 76 10.79 2.07 -30.32
CA SER A 76 10.31 2.59 -31.59
C SER A 76 10.00 4.08 -31.48
N GLN A 77 10.36 4.87 -32.51
CA GLN A 77 10.17 6.33 -32.46
C GLN A 77 8.72 6.73 -32.16
N ALA A 78 7.74 5.95 -32.61
CA ALA A 78 6.33 6.22 -32.32
C ALA A 78 6.03 6.13 -30.81
N ARG A 79 6.56 5.11 -30.12
CA ARG A 79 6.36 4.92 -28.68
C ARG A 79 7.19 5.87 -27.84
N VAL A 80 8.44 6.14 -28.24
CA VAL A 80 9.27 7.17 -27.59
C VAL A 80 8.58 8.52 -27.61
N LYS A 81 7.93 8.90 -28.71
CA LYS A 81 7.14 10.15 -28.78
C LYS A 81 5.96 10.16 -27.81
N ILE A 82 5.23 9.05 -27.68
CA ILE A 82 4.12 8.92 -26.72
C ILE A 82 4.65 9.01 -25.28
N GLY A 83 5.72 8.28 -24.97
CA GLY A 83 6.39 8.30 -23.66
C GLY A 83 6.89 9.69 -23.30
N ALA A 84 7.49 10.41 -24.25
CA ALA A 84 7.91 11.80 -24.07
C ALA A 84 6.72 12.72 -23.76
N GLY A 85 5.56 12.51 -24.40
CA GLY A 85 4.33 13.24 -24.09
C GLY A 85 3.84 13.00 -22.66
N HIS A 86 3.81 11.74 -22.21
CA HIS A 86 3.46 11.42 -20.82
C HIS A 86 4.47 11.99 -19.81
N PHE A 87 5.76 11.88 -20.09
CA PHE A 87 6.81 12.46 -19.26
C PHE A 87 6.66 13.97 -19.15
N TYR A 88 6.40 14.66 -20.27
CA TYR A 88 6.20 16.09 -20.27
C TYR A 88 4.97 16.50 -19.46
N GLY A 89 3.87 15.74 -19.56
CA GLY A 89 2.64 16.02 -18.83
C GLY A 89 2.68 15.75 -17.33
N GLY A 90 3.49 14.79 -16.87
CA GLY A 90 3.47 14.33 -15.47
C GLY A 90 4.76 14.53 -14.68
N CYS A 91 5.92 14.56 -15.34
CA CYS A 91 7.23 14.51 -14.68
C CYS A 91 8.04 15.79 -14.89
N ALA A 92 7.93 16.41 -16.08
CA ALA A 92 8.78 17.54 -16.45
C ALA A 92 8.57 18.80 -15.60
N SER A 93 7.44 18.96 -14.92
CA SER A 93 7.20 20.11 -14.01
C SER A 93 8.19 20.15 -12.84
N CYS A 94 8.61 18.98 -12.34
CA CYS A 94 9.56 18.83 -11.23
C CYS A 94 10.94 18.37 -11.67
N HIS A 95 11.06 17.59 -12.75
CA HIS A 95 12.35 17.08 -13.25
C HIS A 95 12.92 17.85 -14.45
N GLY A 96 12.14 18.76 -15.04
CA GLY A 96 12.53 19.52 -16.23
C GLY A 96 12.44 18.69 -17.51
N SER A 97 12.68 19.36 -18.63
CA SER A 97 12.86 18.76 -19.95
C SER A 97 13.91 19.54 -20.73
N PRO A 98 14.42 19.00 -21.85
CA PRO A 98 15.34 19.75 -22.71
C PRO A 98 14.75 21.08 -23.24
N GLN A 99 13.41 21.21 -23.27
CA GLN A 99 12.71 22.41 -23.74
C GLN A 99 12.21 23.32 -22.61
N THR A 100 12.19 22.83 -21.36
CA THR A 100 11.64 23.55 -20.21
C THR A 100 12.45 23.24 -18.95
N GLU A 101 13.13 24.26 -18.42
CA GLU A 101 13.82 24.12 -17.14
C GLU A 101 12.83 23.96 -15.98
N VAL A 102 13.28 23.31 -14.91
CA VAL A 102 12.50 23.17 -13.67
C VAL A 102 12.11 24.54 -13.12
N ASN A 103 10.85 24.69 -12.73
CA ASN A 103 10.36 25.88 -12.06
C ASN A 103 11.19 26.13 -10.78
N ALA A 104 11.68 27.36 -10.59
CA ALA A 104 12.48 27.76 -9.43
C ALA A 104 11.77 27.53 -8.08
N VAL A 105 10.43 27.47 -8.06
CA VAL A 105 9.64 27.14 -6.86
C VAL A 105 9.80 25.68 -6.43
N HIS A 106 10.17 24.79 -7.35
CA HIS A 106 10.41 23.36 -7.09
C HIS A 106 11.90 23.01 -6.98
N ARG A 107 12.80 24.01 -6.98
CA ARG A 107 14.26 23.82 -6.87
C ARG A 107 14.74 23.81 -5.43
#